data_AF-A0A7Z9FKK0-F1
#
_entry.id   AF-A0A7Z9FKK0-F1
#
_cell.length_a   1.000
_cell.length_b   1.000
_cell.length_c   1.000
_cell.angle_alpha   90.00
_cell.angle_beta   90.00
_cell.angle_gamma   90.00
#
_symmetry.space_group_name_H-M   'P 1'
#
loop_
_entity.id
_entity.type
_entity.pdbx_description
1 polymer ?
#
loop_
_entity_poly.entity_id
_entity_poly.type
_entity_poly.pdbx_seq_one_letter_code
_entity_poly.pdbx_strand_id
1 'polypeptide(L)' 'VFSADLHEAISANPLIQFHLVAKNSGTLEFIWHEDGGQVYTTTRELRVL' A
#
# COMPACT_ATOMS: atom_id res chain seq x y z
N VAL A 1 1.06 0.54 -8.61
CA VAL A 1 0.70 -0.89 -8.57
C VAL A 1 -0.80 -1.05 -8.41
N PHE A 2 -1.39 -0.48 -7.37
CA PHE A 2 -2.82 -0.34 -7.20
C PHE A 2 -3.11 0.89 -6.32
N SER A 3 -4.37 1.31 -6.27
CA SER A 3 -4.93 2.23 -5.28
C SER A 3 -6.37 1.81 -4.98
N ALA A 4 -6.88 2.19 -3.82
CA ALA A 4 -8.26 1.94 -3.44
C ALA A 4 -8.75 3.06 -2.53
N ASP A 5 -9.99 3.49 -2.72
CA ASP A 5 -10.71 4.33 -1.78
C ASP A 5 -11.41 3.43 -0.76
N LEU A 6 -11.08 3.63 0.52
CA LEU A 6 -11.67 2.85 1.60
C LEU A 6 -12.83 3.63 2.19
N HIS A 7 -13.98 2.97 2.29
CA HIS A 7 -15.19 3.55 2.84
C HIS A 7 -15.54 2.91 4.19
N GLU A 8 -16.59 3.44 4.81
CA GLU A 8 -17.20 2.89 6.01
C GLU A 8 -17.44 1.37 5.88
N ALA A 9 -17.37 0.65 7.00
CA ALA A 9 -17.41 -0.82 7.12
C ALA A 9 -16.12 -1.60 6.81
N ILE A 10 -15.02 -0.93 6.44
CA ILE A 10 -13.67 -1.50 6.59
C ILE A 10 -13.32 -1.60 8.08
N SER A 11 -12.69 -2.72 8.48
CA SER A 11 -12.29 -2.94 9.88
C SER A 11 -11.22 -1.94 10.33
N ALA A 12 -11.19 -1.63 11.63
CA ALA A 12 -10.05 -0.94 12.23
C ALA A 12 -8.76 -1.75 12.02
N ASN A 13 -7.66 -1.06 11.70
CA ASN A 13 -6.36 -1.67 11.35
C ASN A 13 -6.47 -2.72 10.23
N PRO A 14 -6.95 -2.34 9.03
CA PRO A 14 -7.23 -3.30 7.98
C PRO A 14 -5.94 -3.91 7.41
N LEU A 15 -6.01 -5.21 7.10
CA LEU A 15 -5.01 -5.87 6.25
C LEU A 15 -5.48 -5.80 4.80
N ILE A 16 -4.69 -5.16 3.93
CA ILE A 16 -4.94 -5.09 2.49
C ILE A 16 -3.93 -5.98 1.77
N GLN A 17 -4.40 -6.98 1.06
CA GLN A 17 -3.58 -7.89 0.27
C GLN A 17 -3.89 -7.73 -1.22
N PHE A 18 -2.84 -7.67 -2.04
CA PHE A 18 -2.93 -7.58 -3.49
C PHE A 18 -1.79 -8.38 -4.14
N HIS A 19 -1.94 -8.67 -5.44
CA HIS A 19 -0.91 -9.32 -6.23
C HIS A 19 -0.25 -8.32 -7.18
N LEU A 20 1.04 -8.53 -7.46
CA LEU A 20 1.78 -7.77 -8.47
C LEU A 20 2.78 -8.70 -9.17
N VAL A 21 3.13 -8.38 -10.41
CA VAL A 21 4.20 -9.06 -11.15
C VAL A 21 5.39 -8.11 -11.27
N ALA A 22 6.52 -8.48 -10.68
CA ALA A 22 7.73 -7.66 -10.68
C ALA A 22 8.62 -8.02 -11.88
N LYS A 23 8.77 -7.08 -12.83
CA LYS A 23 9.69 -7.25 -13.97
C LYS A 23 11.11 -6.78 -13.67
N ASN A 24 11.28 -5.92 -12.67
CA ASN A 24 12.55 -5.30 -12.29
C ASN A 24 12.61 -5.17 -10.77
N SER A 25 13.82 -5.19 -10.21
CA SER A 25 14.07 -4.80 -8.82
C SER A 25 13.80 -3.31 -8.62
N GLY A 26 13.43 -2.91 -7.41
CA GLY A 26 13.17 -1.51 -7.06
C GLY A 26 12.63 -1.36 -5.65
N THR A 27 11.99 -0.22 -5.38
CA THR A 27 11.37 0.08 -4.08
C THR A 27 9.86 0.18 -4.25
N LEU A 28 9.13 -0.55 -3.40
CA LEU A 28 7.69 -0.37 -3.21
C LEU A 28 7.46 0.73 -2.20
N GLU A 29 6.66 1.72 -2.55
CA GLU A 29 6.17 2.76 -1.66
C GLU A 29 4.69 2.48 -1.32
N PHE A 30 4.36 2.57 -0.04
CA PHE A 30 3.02 2.39 0.49
C PHE A 30 2.62 3.68 1.18
N ILE A 31 1.50 4.26 0.75
CA ILE A 31 0.99 5.54 1.24
C ILE A 31 -0.42 5.31 1.78
N TRP A 32 -0.65 5.71 3.02
CA TRP A 32 -1.94 5.67 3.69
C TRP A 32 -2.43 7.09 3.96
N HIS A 33 -3.55 7.46 3.35
CA HIS A 33 -4.28 8.69 3.65
C HIS A 33 -5.41 8.33 4.61
N GLU A 34 -5.44 8.95 5.79
CA GLU A 34 -6.55 8.80 6.72
C GLU A 34 -7.53 9.98 6.67
N ASP A 35 -8.73 9.78 7.20
CA ASP A 35 -9.81 10.77 7.21
C ASP A 35 -9.46 12.03 8.02
N GLY A 36 -8.54 11.92 8.99
CA GLY A 36 -8.00 13.06 9.75
C GLY A 36 -7.06 13.96 8.95
N GLY A 37 -6.74 13.59 7.70
CA GLY A 37 -5.84 14.33 6.82
C GLY A 37 -4.36 13.97 6.97
N GLN A 38 -4.01 13.10 7.92
CA GLN A 38 -2.64 12.61 8.05
C GLN A 38 -2.29 11.64 6.91
N VAL A 39 -1.01 11.67 6.54
CA VAL A 39 -0.44 10.77 5.54
C VAL A 39 0.71 9.98 6.16
N TYR A 40 0.64 8.66 6.06
CA TYR A 40 1.68 7.76 6.52
C TYR A 40 2.32 7.08 5.31
N THR A 41 3.65 7.06 5.29
CA THR A 41 4.42 6.42 4.21
C THR A 41 5.35 5.37 4.78
N THR A 42 5.46 4.24 4.10
CA THR A 42 6.53 3.26 4.33
C THR A 42 7.06 2.72 3.01
N THR A 43 8.31 2.28 3.01
CA THR A 43 8.98 1.78 1.81
C THR A 43 9.57 0.39 2.05
N ARG A 44 9.65 -0.41 0.98
CA ARG A 44 10.25 -1.74 1.02
C ARG A 44 11.01 -2.05 -0.25
N GLU A 45 12.23 -2.56 -0.11
CA GLU A 45 12.99 -3.06 -1.26
C GLU A 45 12.37 -4.35 -1.81
N LEU A 46 12.26 -4.42 -3.13
CA LEU A 46 11.83 -5.58 -3.89
C LEU A 46 12.95 -5.99 -4.83
N ARG A 47 13.45 -7.21 -4.66
CA ARG A 47 14.49 -7.77 -5.52
C ARG A 47 13.90 -8.86 -6.42
N VAL A 48 14.10 -8.71 -7.72
CA VAL A 48 13.93 -9.77 -8.70
C VAL A 48 15.27 -10.48 -8.86
N LEU A 49 15.27 -11.82 -8.77
CA LEU A 49 16.44 -12.67 -8.89
C LEU A 49 16.64 -13.15 -10.33
#